data_AF-A0A1Q9ETH7-F1
#
_entry.id   AF-A0A1Q9ETH7-F1
#
_cell.length_a   1.000
_cell.length_b   1.000
_cell.length_c   1.000
_cell.angle_alpha   90.00
_cell.angle_beta   90.00
_cell.angle_gamma   90.00
#
_symmetry.space_group_name_H-M   'P 1'
#
loop_
_entity.id
_entity.type
_entity.pdbx_description
1 polymer ?
#
loop_
_entity_poly.entity_id
_entity_poly.type
_entity_poly.pdbx_seq_one_letter_code
_entity_poly.pdbx_strand_id
1 'polypeptide(L)'
;MLHVWMVSGEELITVPVEELGDVRALKHHLRAKRSLPICLQQLLHDGSRLDDMQQLGVPMDIQLVLLARANAVQAGRELLDAARTGEVGAARMLVDAGAEKEP
;
A
#
# COMPACT_ATOMS: atom_id res chain seq x y z
N MET A 1 15.08 11.57 -2.08
CA MET A 1 13.62 11.42 -1.99
C MET A 1 13.24 10.06 -2.55
N LEU A 2 12.25 9.41 -1.95
CA LEU A 2 11.53 8.27 -2.49
C LEU A 2 10.31 8.81 -3.23
N HIS A 3 10.17 8.47 -4.51
CA HIS A 3 9.02 8.85 -5.31
C HIS A 3 8.14 7.62 -5.51
N VAL A 4 6.88 7.70 -5.12
CA VAL A 4 5.93 6.59 -5.27
C VAL A 4 4.98 6.91 -6.41
N TRP A 5 4.97 6.05 -7.42
CA TRP A 5 4.24 6.21 -8.66
C TRP A 5 3.14 5.17 -8.79
N MET A 6 1.98 5.56 -9.31
CA MET A 6 0.95 4.63 -9.77
C MET A 6 1.35 4.03 -11.13
N VAL A 7 0.80 2.87 -11.46
CA VAL A 7 1.00 2.23 -12.78
C VAL A 7 0.50 3.12 -13.94
N SER A 8 -0.41 4.06 -13.66
CA SER A 8 -0.87 5.07 -14.61
C SER A 8 0.20 6.11 -14.98
N GLY A 9 1.32 6.17 -14.25
CA GLY A 9 2.35 7.21 -14.38
C GLY A 9 2.09 8.45 -13.51
N GLU A 10 1.05 8.45 -12.69
CA GLU A 10 0.78 9.52 -11.70
C GLU A 10 1.70 9.38 -10.49
N GLU A 11 2.36 10.47 -10.07
CA GLU A 11 3.09 10.50 -8.81
C GLU A 11 2.12 10.61 -7.64
N LEU A 12 2.11 9.60 -6.77
CA LEU A 12 1.19 9.51 -5.65
C LEU A 12 1.69 10.29 -4.43
N ILE A 13 2.96 10.11 -4.05
CA ILE A 13 3.63 10.83 -2.96
C ILE A 13 5.15 10.88 -3.20
N THR A 14 5.77 11.91 -2.62
CA THR A 14 7.23 11.99 -2.45
C THR A 14 7.54 12.01 -0.96
N VAL A 15 8.49 11.19 -0.51
CA VAL A 15 8.87 11.10 0.91
C VAL A 15 10.40 11.17 1.06
N PRO A 16 10.96 11.91 2.03
CA PRO A 16 12.37 11.84 2.34
C PRO A 16 12.80 10.43 2.74
N VAL A 17 14.01 10.05 2.33
CA VAL A 17 14.57 8.70 2.58
C VAL A 17 14.76 8.49 4.08
N GLU A 18 15.04 9.56 4.80
CA GLU A 18 15.31 9.61 6.23
C GLU A 18 14.05 9.40 7.08
N GLU A 19 12.85 9.59 6.50
CA GLU A 19 11.57 9.43 7.20
C GLU A 19 11.06 7.98 7.20
N LEU A 20 11.59 7.11 6.33
CA LEU A 20 11.12 5.74 6.14
C LEU A 20 12.28 4.75 6.25
N GLY A 21 12.18 3.80 7.18
CA GLY A 21 13.20 2.76 7.33
C GLY A 21 13.09 1.65 6.28
N ASP A 22 11.93 1.01 6.21
CA ASP A 22 11.68 -0.13 5.35
C ASP A 22 10.39 0.01 4.52
N VAL A 23 10.20 -0.94 3.61
CA VAL A 23 9.03 -1.03 2.73
C VAL A 23 7.73 -1.15 3.53
N ARG A 24 7.75 -1.82 4.69
CA ARG A 24 6.59 -1.89 5.58
C ARG A 24 6.20 -0.51 6.10
N ALA A 25 7.16 0.28 6.57
CA ALA A 25 6.92 1.66 7.01
C ALA A 25 6.32 2.50 5.88
N LEU A 26 6.82 2.33 4.65
CA LEU A 26 6.24 2.98 3.47
C LEU A 26 4.79 2.56 3.23
N LYS A 27 4.46 1.27 3.34
CA LYS A 27 3.07 0.79 3.17
C LYS A 27 2.11 1.38 4.20
N HIS A 28 2.55 1.46 5.46
CA HIS A 28 1.79 2.14 6.51
C HIS A 28 1.62 3.64 6.24
N HIS A 29 2.67 4.30 5.73
CA HIS A 29 2.61 5.71 5.35
C HIS A 29 1.59 5.95 4.25
N LEU A 30 1.58 5.10 3.21
CA LEU A 30 0.60 5.13 2.13
C LEU A 30 -0.83 4.89 2.64
N ARG A 31 -1.02 3.95 3.56
CA ARG A 31 -2.31 3.73 4.22
C ARG A 31 -2.78 4.99 4.95
N ALA A 32 -1.92 5.60 5.76
CA ALA A 32 -2.28 6.78 6.53
C ALA A 32 -2.60 8.00 5.63
N LYS A 33 -1.86 8.20 4.54
CA LYS A 33 -1.99 9.38 3.67
C LYS A 33 -3.02 9.23 2.56
N ARG A 34 -3.23 8.02 2.06
CA ARG A 34 -4.05 7.73 0.87
C ARG A 34 -5.16 6.71 1.14
N SER A 35 -5.31 6.26 2.39
CA SER A 35 -6.29 5.24 2.79
C SER A 35 -6.16 3.91 2.04
N LEU A 36 -4.97 3.61 1.52
CA LEU A 36 -4.71 2.39 0.76
C LEU A 36 -4.43 1.21 1.71
N PRO A 37 -5.23 0.13 1.69
CA PRO A 37 -4.99 -1.02 2.56
C PRO A 37 -3.65 -1.70 2.25
N ILE A 38 -2.87 -2.01 3.28
CA ILE A 38 -1.53 -2.60 3.21
C ILE A 38 -1.55 -3.91 2.46
N CYS A 39 -2.55 -4.77 2.69
CA CYS A 39 -2.65 -6.07 2.02
C CYS A 39 -2.94 -5.97 0.52
N LEU A 40 -3.37 -4.80 0.03
CA LEU A 40 -3.56 -4.52 -1.40
C LEU A 40 -2.36 -3.80 -2.02
N GLN A 41 -1.39 -3.35 -1.23
CA GLN A 41 -0.22 -2.63 -1.73
C GLN A 41 0.89 -3.60 -2.14
N GLN A 42 1.22 -3.59 -3.43
CA GLN A 42 2.43 -4.22 -3.96
C GLN A 42 3.39 -3.14 -4.47
N LEU A 43 4.55 -3.05 -3.83
CA LEU A 43 5.60 -2.09 -4.18
C LEU A 43 6.67 -2.76 -5.04
N LEU A 44 7.11 -2.07 -6.09
CA LEU A 44 8.15 -2.54 -7.00
C LEU A 44 9.21 -1.46 -7.20
N HIS A 45 10.44 -1.90 -7.45
CA HIS A 45 11.53 -1.07 -7.94
C HIS A 45 12.18 -1.79 -9.13
N ASP A 46 12.33 -1.10 -10.26
CA ASP A 46 12.84 -1.67 -11.51
C ASP A 46 12.16 -3.01 -11.89
N GLY A 47 10.83 -3.06 -11.76
CA GLY A 47 10.02 -4.23 -12.06
C GLY A 47 10.13 -5.39 -11.05
N SER A 48 10.97 -5.26 -10.03
CA SER A 48 11.16 -6.27 -8.97
C SER A 48 10.32 -5.95 -7.74
N ARG A 49 9.63 -6.95 -7.19
CA ARG A 49 8.82 -6.78 -5.96
C ARG A 49 9.72 -6.52 -4.77
N LEU A 50 9.37 -5.51 -3.98
CA LEU A 50 10.06 -5.17 -2.74
C LEU A 50 9.47 -5.95 -1.56
N ASP A 51 10.34 -6.57 -0.76
CA ASP A 51 9.94 -7.26 0.48
C ASP A 51 9.68 -6.25 1.60
N ASP A 52 8.75 -6.55 2.50
CA ASP A 52 8.39 -5.70 3.63
C ASP A 52 9.59 -5.27 4.50
N MET A 53 10.62 -6.12 4.61
CA MET A 53 11.81 -5.87 5.43
C MET A 53 12.93 -5.17 4.67
N GLN A 54 12.77 -4.96 3.36
CA GLN A 54 13.78 -4.32 2.54
C GLN A 54 13.95 -2.84 2.95
N GLN A 55 15.20 -2.43 3.17
CA GLN A 55 15.52 -1.08 3.61
C GLN A 55 15.42 -0.08 2.45
N LEU A 56 14.83 1.08 2.73
CA LEU A 56 14.68 2.18 1.77
C LEU A 56 15.69 3.29 2.08
N GLY A 57 16.98 2.94 2.14
CA GLY A 57 18.05 3.85 2.57
C GLY A 57 18.64 4.73 1.46
N VAL A 58 18.13 4.65 0.23
CA VAL A 58 18.61 5.45 -0.90
C VAL A 58 17.44 6.04 -1.68
N PRO A 59 17.61 7.22 -2.31
CA PRO A 59 16.62 7.77 -3.24
C PRO A 59 16.35 6.78 -4.38
N MET A 60 15.07 6.52 -4.67
CA MET A 60 14.64 5.63 -5.74
C MET A 60 13.19 5.90 -6.14
N ASP A 61 12.84 5.48 -7.36
CA ASP A 61 11.45 5.41 -7.83
C ASP A 61 10.84 4.07 -7.45
N ILE A 62 9.67 4.12 -6.82
CA ILE A 62 8.90 2.96 -6.40
C ILE A 62 7.57 2.98 -7.12
N GLN A 63 7.20 1.87 -7.74
CA GLN A 63 5.90 1.69 -8.37
C GLN A 63 4.95 1.02 -7.38
N LEU A 64 3.77 1.60 -7.19
CA LEU A 64 2.67 1.02 -6.45
C LEU A 64 1.67 0.37 -7.41
N VAL A 65 1.51 -0.93 -7.26
CA VAL A 65 0.44 -1.71 -7.87
C VAL A 65 -0.59 -2.02 -6.78
N LEU A 66 -1.82 -1.56 -6.98
CA LEU A 66 -2.94 -1.95 -6.15
C LEU A 66 -3.49 -3.29 -6.64
N LEU A 67 -3.41 -4.30 -5.77
CA LEU A 67 -3.96 -5.61 -6.03
C LEU A 67 -5.48 -5.54 -5.95
N ALA A 68 -6.16 -6.15 -6.92
CA ALA A 68 -7.62 -6.31 -6.86
C ALA A 68 -8.04 -7.28 -5.74
N ARG A 69 -7.14 -8.16 -5.29
CA ARG A 69 -7.44 -9.20 -4.29
C ARG A 69 -6.28 -9.41 -3.33
N ALA A 70 -6.59 -9.41 -2.04
CA ALA A 70 -5.68 -9.81 -0.98
C ALA A 70 -6.01 -11.23 -0.48
N ASN A 71 -5.10 -11.77 0.33
CA ASN A 71 -5.40 -12.94 1.15
C ASN A 71 -6.58 -12.63 2.09
N ALA A 72 -7.63 -13.46 2.07
CA ALA A 72 -8.86 -13.21 2.82
C ALA A 72 -8.64 -13.06 4.34
N VAL A 73 -7.66 -13.79 4.90
CA VAL A 73 -7.33 -13.71 6.33
C VAL A 73 -6.66 -12.38 6.64
N GLN A 74 -5.73 -11.92 5.80
CA GLN A 74 -5.06 -10.63 5.97
C GLN A 74 -6.04 -9.47 5.77
N ALA A 75 -6.85 -9.52 4.70
CA ALA A 75 -7.88 -8.52 4.43
C ALA A 75 -8.92 -8.43 5.56
N GLY A 76 -9.37 -9.56 6.10
CA GLY A 76 -10.33 -9.59 7.21
C GLY A 76 -9.77 -8.98 8.50
N ARG A 77 -8.51 -9.25 8.83
CA ARG A 77 -7.82 -8.61 9.97
C ARG A 77 -7.68 -7.11 9.74
N GLU A 78 -7.23 -6.73 8.56
CA GLU A 78 -7.02 -5.33 8.23
C GLU A 78 -8.33 -4.52 8.21
N LEU A 79 -9.42 -5.14 7.73
CA LEU A 79 -10.76 -4.55 7.74
C LEU A 79 -11.26 -4.34 9.17
N LEU A 80 -11.07 -5.32 10.05
CA LEU A 80 -11.43 -5.20 11.46
C LEU A 80 -10.66 -4.05 12.11
N ASP A 81 -9.35 -3.93 11.85
CA ASP A 81 -8.54 -2.85 12.39
C ASP A 81 -8.98 -1.50 11.84
N ALA A 82 -9.20 -1.36 10.53
CA ALA A 82 -9.69 -0.13 9.92
C ALA A 82 -11.07 0.29 10.46
N ALA A 83 -11.98 -0.67 10.66
CA ALA A 83 -13.28 -0.42 11.26
C ALA A 83 -13.17 0.06 12.72
N ARG A 84 -12.22 -0.51 13.49
CA ARG A 84 -11.97 -0.10 14.89
C ARG A 84 -11.35 1.28 14.99
N THR A 85 -10.48 1.67 14.07
CA THR A 85 -9.79 2.97 14.07
C THR A 85 -10.55 4.07 13.34
N GLY A 86 -11.68 3.74 12.68
CA GLY A 86 -12.47 4.70 11.92
C GLY A 86 -11.87 5.07 10.57
N GLU A 87 -10.96 4.26 10.03
CA GLU A 87 -10.34 4.44 8.71
C GLU A 87 -11.29 4.02 7.58
N VAL A 88 -12.35 4.81 7.40
CA VAL A 88 -13.45 4.51 6.46
C VAL A 88 -12.96 4.25 5.04
N GLY A 89 -11.96 5.01 4.56
CA GLY A 89 -11.42 4.83 3.20
C GLY A 89 -10.76 3.46 3.00
N ALA A 90 -9.96 3.02 3.96
CA ALA A 90 -9.30 1.70 3.89
C ALA A 90 -10.32 0.58 4.05
N ALA A 91 -11.25 0.71 4.99
CA ALA A 91 -12.33 -0.26 5.17
C ALA A 91 -13.19 -0.38 3.90
N ARG A 92 -13.51 0.74 3.25
CA ARG A 92 -14.28 0.77 2.01
C ARG A 92 -13.56 0.05 0.88
N MET A 93 -12.27 0.36 0.65
CA MET A 93 -11.48 -0.33 -0.39
C MET A 93 -11.39 -1.83 -0.15
N LEU A 94 -11.26 -2.28 1.10
CA LEU A 94 -11.23 -3.71 1.43
C LEU A 94 -12.56 -4.40 1.12
N VAL A 95 -13.69 -3.73 1.38
CA VAL A 95 -15.02 -4.24 1.03
C VAL A 95 -15.21 -4.26 -0.48
N ASP A 96 -14.85 -3.18 -1.19
CA ASP A 96 -15.00 -3.08 -2.65
C ASP A 96 -14.13 -4.14 -3.36
N ALA A 97 -12.87 -4.33 -2.94
CA ALA A 97 -11.98 -5.37 -3.46
C ALA A 97 -12.50 -6.81 -3.19
N GLY A 98 -13.31 -6.99 -2.14
CA GLY A 98 -13.99 -8.24 -1.85
C GLY A 98 -15.33 -8.41 -2.60
N ALA A 99 -15.97 -7.30 -2.96
CA ALA A 99 -17.29 -7.22 -3.58
C ALA A 99 -17.27 -7.41 -5.10
N GLU A 100 -16.10 -7.36 -5.76
CA GLU A 100 -15.93 -7.74 -7.17
C GLU A 100 -16.19 -9.24 -7.46
N LYS A 101 -16.95 -9.92 -6.58
CA LYS A 101 -17.54 -11.24 -6.79
C LYS A 101 -19.04 -11.12 -7.08
N GLU A 102 -19.39 -10.98 -8.36
CA GLU A 102 -20.45 -11.76 -9.01
C GLU A 102 -20.00 -12.02 -10.47
N PRO A 103 -19.74 -13.28 -10.84
CA PRO A 103 -20.35 -13.82 -12.05
C PRO A 103 -21.47 -14.82 -11.72
#